data_AF-Q699Z3-F1
#
_entry.id   AF-Q699Z3-F1
#
_cell.length_a   1.000
_cell.length_b   1.000
_cell.length_c   1.000
_cell.angle_alpha   90.00
_cell.angle_beta   90.00
_cell.angle_gamma   90.00
#
_symmetry.space_group_name_H-M   'P 1'
#
loop_
_entity.id
_entity.type
_entity.pdbx_description
1 polymer ?
#
loop_
_entity_poly.entity_id
_entity_poly.type
_entity_poly.pdbx_seq_one_letter_code
_entity_poly.pdbx_strand_id
1 'polypeptide(L)'
;KTAEDMNLFESNHLFFFLLLAHIIVMEIIAWFTISYFGNGWIPTLMTAFILATSQAQAGWLQHDYGHLSVYKKSTWNHIVHKFIIGHLKGASANWWNHRHFQHHAKPNIFSKDPDVNMLHVFVLGERQPVEYGKKKLKYLPYNHQHEYFFLIG
;
A
#
# COMPACT_ATOMS: atom_id res chain seq x y z
N LYS A 1 -25.47 -3.42 -17.55
CA LYS A 1 -26.46 -2.40 -17.98
C LYS A 1 -26.36 -1.13 -17.15
N THR A 2 -26.94 -1.03 -15.94
CA THR A 2 -26.92 0.23 -15.16
C THR A 2 -25.54 0.86 -14.97
N ALA A 3 -24.51 0.09 -14.59
CA ALA A 3 -23.14 0.61 -14.42
C ALA A 3 -22.47 1.06 -15.74
N GLU A 4 -22.82 0.42 -16.85
CA GLU A 4 -22.34 0.79 -18.19
C GLU A 4 -23.06 2.06 -18.65
N ASP A 5 -24.38 2.13 -18.47
CA ASP A 5 -25.21 3.29 -18.81
C ASP A 5 -24.79 4.54 -18.02
N MET A 6 -24.28 4.35 -16.80
CA MET A 6 -23.73 5.40 -15.94
C MET A 6 -22.24 5.71 -16.21
N ASN A 7 -21.62 5.05 -17.19
CA ASN A 7 -20.19 5.18 -17.50
C ASN A 7 -19.24 4.93 -16.31
N LEU A 8 -19.62 4.07 -15.36
CA LEU A 8 -18.80 3.78 -14.18
C LEU A 8 -17.52 3.01 -14.48
N PHE A 9 -17.40 2.46 -15.70
CA PHE A 9 -16.17 1.83 -16.19
C PHE A 9 -15.23 2.82 -16.91
N GLU A 10 -15.66 4.07 -17.12
CA GLU A 10 -14.82 5.09 -17.73
C GLU A 10 -14.08 5.88 -16.65
N SER A 11 -12.75 5.78 -16.68
CA SER A 11 -11.87 6.49 -15.77
C SER A 11 -11.78 7.97 -16.12
N ASN A 12 -11.74 8.83 -15.09
CA ASN A 12 -11.48 10.25 -15.27
C ASN A 12 -9.97 10.53 -15.27
N HIS A 13 -9.36 10.62 -16.45
CA HIS A 13 -7.91 10.83 -16.57
C HIS A 13 -7.43 12.15 -15.92
N LEU A 14 -8.24 13.20 -15.93
CA LEU A 14 -7.88 14.48 -15.31
C LEU A 14 -7.78 14.32 -13.79
N PHE A 15 -8.72 13.60 -13.18
CA PHE A 15 -8.66 13.28 -11.75
C PHE A 15 -7.35 12.55 -11.39
N PHE A 16 -7.01 11.47 -12.11
CA PHE A 16 -5.79 10.71 -11.84
C PHE A 16 -4.51 11.54 -12.08
N PHE A 17 -4.50 12.39 -13.11
CA PHE A 17 -3.38 13.31 -13.36
C PHE A 17 -3.23 14.33 -12.22
N LEU A 18 -4.32 14.96 -11.78
CA LEU A 18 -4.29 15.92 -10.68
C LEU A 18 -3.90 15.27 -9.36
N LEU A 19 -4.32 14.01 -9.12
CA LEU A 19 -3.92 13.24 -7.96
C LEU A 19 -2.41 12.95 -7.97
N LEU A 20 -1.85 12.55 -9.11
CA LEU A 20 -0.40 12.37 -9.26
C LEU A 20 0.37 13.69 -9.05
N ALA A 21 -0.12 14.79 -9.64
CA ALA A 21 0.49 16.10 -9.47
C ALA A 21 0.46 16.57 -8.01
N HIS A 22 -0.66 16.36 -7.31
CA HIS A 22 -0.81 16.65 -5.89
C HIS A 22 0.21 15.89 -5.04
N ILE A 23 0.39 14.60 -5.29
CA ILE A 23 1.41 13.76 -4.62
C ILE A 23 2.81 14.34 -4.85
N ILE A 24 3.18 14.64 -6.11
CA ILE A 24 4.49 15.23 -6.44
C ILE A 24 4.70 16.57 -5.72
N VAL A 25 3.68 17.42 -5.66
CA VAL A 25 3.75 18.70 -4.93
C VAL A 25 3.99 18.47 -3.45
N MET A 26 3.34 17.49 -2.82
CA MET A 26 3.58 17.14 -1.42
C MET A 26 5.02 16.65 -1.19
N GLU A 27 5.56 15.80 -2.05
CA GLU A 27 6.96 15.35 -1.98
C GLU A 27 7.94 16.55 -2.08
N ILE A 28 7.69 17.49 -2.99
CA ILE A 28 8.49 18.71 -3.14
C ILE A 28 8.40 19.61 -1.90
N ILE A 29 7.19 19.81 -1.36
CA ILE A 29 6.99 20.61 -0.15
C ILE A 29 7.72 19.97 1.04
N ALA A 30 7.58 18.65 1.23
CA ALA A 30 8.25 17.91 2.29
C ALA A 30 9.78 18.06 2.22
N TRP A 31 10.36 17.91 1.03
CA TRP A 31 11.78 18.12 0.78
C TRP A 31 12.21 19.57 1.03
N PHE A 32 11.42 20.54 0.54
CA PHE A 32 11.68 21.95 0.74
C PHE A 32 11.66 22.34 2.22
N THR A 33 10.69 21.83 2.99
CA THR A 33 10.54 22.13 4.42
C THR A 33 11.81 21.77 5.20
N ILE A 34 12.36 20.57 5.02
CA ILE A 34 13.62 20.18 5.70
C ILE A 34 14.82 20.95 5.14
N SER A 35 14.89 21.11 3.83
CA SER A 35 16.03 21.78 3.18
C SER A 35 16.18 23.24 3.60
N TYR A 36 15.05 23.95 3.76
CA TYR A 36 15.04 25.38 4.08
C TYR A 36 14.98 25.68 5.58
N PHE A 37 14.13 24.96 6.33
CA PHE A 37 13.93 25.21 7.77
C PHE A 37 14.79 24.33 8.68
N GLY A 38 15.58 23.41 8.13
CA GLY A 38 16.45 22.50 8.87
C GLY A 38 15.72 21.30 9.47
N ASN A 39 16.39 20.59 10.38
CA ASN A 39 15.96 19.31 10.97
C ASN A 39 15.43 19.45 12.41
N GLY A 40 14.93 20.63 12.78
CA GLY A 40 14.26 20.82 14.07
C GLY A 40 12.96 20.03 14.17
N TRP A 41 12.48 19.80 15.40
CA TRP A 41 11.29 18.99 15.66
C TRP A 41 10.05 19.41 14.86
N ILE A 42 9.79 20.72 14.73
CA ILE A 42 8.61 21.22 14.00
C ILE A 42 8.70 20.91 12.50
N PRO A 43 9.76 21.34 11.75
CA PRO A 43 9.94 20.93 10.36
C PRO A 43 9.90 19.41 10.14
N THR A 44 10.54 18.64 11.02
CA THR A 44 10.56 17.18 10.92
C THR A 44 9.18 16.55 11.06
N LEU A 45 8.40 16.96 12.07
CA LEU A 45 7.04 16.43 12.26
C LEU A 45 6.11 16.84 11.11
N MET A 46 6.22 18.08 10.61
CA MET A 46 5.47 18.52 9.44
C MET A 46 5.81 17.70 8.20
N THR A 47 7.10 17.54 7.90
CA THR A 47 7.57 16.72 6.77
C THR A 47 7.12 15.27 6.91
N ALA A 48 7.20 14.68 8.10
CA ALA A 48 6.73 13.31 8.33
C ALA A 48 5.23 13.16 8.03
N PHE A 49 4.40 14.12 8.47
CA PHE A 49 2.96 14.12 8.20
C PHE A 49 2.63 14.25 6.71
N ILE A 50 3.32 15.17 6.01
CA ILE A 50 3.15 15.39 4.57
C ILE A 50 3.55 14.13 3.79
N LEU A 51 4.71 13.55 4.09
CA LEU A 51 5.20 12.34 3.44
C LEU A 51 4.30 11.14 3.75
N ALA A 52 3.83 10.97 4.99
CA ALA A 52 2.90 9.88 5.33
C ALA A 52 1.60 9.98 4.50
N THR A 53 1.05 11.19 4.36
CA THR A 53 -0.14 11.43 3.54
C THR A 53 0.14 11.16 2.05
N SER A 54 1.24 11.69 1.53
CA SER A 54 1.70 11.46 0.15
C SER A 54 1.86 9.97 -0.16
N GLN A 55 2.53 9.24 0.72
CA GLN A 55 2.82 7.82 0.53
C GLN A 55 1.57 6.94 0.61
N ALA A 56 0.61 7.30 1.46
CA ALA A 56 -0.69 6.64 1.54
C ALA A 56 -1.47 6.83 0.22
N GLN A 57 -1.58 8.07 -0.27
CA GLN A 57 -2.25 8.36 -1.55
C GLN A 57 -1.55 7.71 -2.74
N ALA A 58 -0.22 7.74 -2.78
CA ALA A 58 0.58 7.06 -3.80
C ALA A 58 0.35 5.55 -3.82
N GLY A 59 0.08 4.94 -2.64
CA GLY A 59 -0.26 3.52 -2.51
C GLY A 59 -1.59 3.14 -3.18
N TRP A 60 -2.62 3.98 -3.03
CA TRP A 60 -3.90 3.81 -3.72
C TRP A 60 -3.78 4.11 -5.21
N LEU A 61 -3.10 5.19 -5.58
CA LEU A 61 -2.92 5.55 -6.97
C LEU A 61 -2.16 4.46 -7.74
N GLN A 62 -1.06 3.93 -7.18
CA GLN A 62 -0.33 2.85 -7.84
C GLN A 62 -1.15 1.56 -7.94
N HIS A 63 -2.02 1.28 -6.96
CA HIS A 63 -2.89 0.11 -6.97
C HIS A 63 -3.83 0.14 -8.17
N ASP A 64 -4.48 1.28 -8.44
CA ASP A 64 -5.40 1.43 -9.56
C ASP A 64 -4.70 1.28 -10.92
N TYR A 65 -3.48 1.82 -11.04
CA TYR A 65 -2.64 1.57 -12.22
C TYR A 65 -2.15 0.11 -12.30
N GLY A 66 -1.86 -0.53 -11.17
CA GLY A 66 -1.50 -1.95 -11.09
C GLY A 66 -2.61 -2.88 -11.57
N HIS A 67 -3.85 -2.51 -11.32
CA HIS A 67 -5.05 -3.20 -11.83
C HIS A 67 -5.42 -2.85 -13.27
N LEU A 68 -4.66 -1.98 -13.93
CA LEU A 68 -4.92 -1.53 -15.30
C LEU A 68 -6.24 -0.78 -15.46
N SER A 69 -6.74 -0.14 -14.39
CA SER A 69 -8.07 0.46 -14.35
C SER A 69 -8.13 1.91 -14.83
N VAL A 70 -6.98 2.55 -15.08
CA VAL A 70 -6.94 3.99 -15.41
C VAL A 70 -6.91 4.25 -16.92
N TYR A 71 -6.08 3.54 -17.69
CA TYR A 71 -6.03 3.70 -19.15
C TYR A 71 -6.58 2.48 -19.88
N LYS A 72 -7.23 2.70 -21.03
CA LYS A 72 -7.68 1.61 -21.92
C LYS A 72 -6.49 0.78 -22.44
N LYS A 73 -5.32 1.39 -22.65
CA LYS A 73 -4.09 0.70 -23.07
C LYS A 73 -3.24 0.33 -21.85
N SER A 74 -3.02 -0.96 -21.63
CA SER A 74 -2.24 -1.49 -20.50
C SER A 74 -0.83 -0.91 -20.39
N THR A 75 -0.18 -0.60 -21.51
CA THR A 75 1.17 0.00 -21.54
C THR A 75 1.25 1.28 -20.70
N TRP A 76 0.27 2.16 -20.80
CA TRP A 76 0.27 3.42 -20.05
C TRP A 76 0.10 3.19 -18.56
N ASN A 77 -0.79 2.28 -18.16
CA ASN A 77 -0.93 1.88 -16.76
C ASN A 77 0.38 1.33 -16.20
N HIS A 78 1.07 0.45 -16.93
CA HIS A 78 2.33 -0.12 -16.48
C HIS A 78 3.45 0.92 -16.34
N ILE A 79 3.53 1.90 -17.24
CA ILE A 79 4.53 2.97 -17.14
C ILE A 79 4.31 3.78 -15.86
N VAL A 80 3.08 4.24 -15.64
CA VAL A 80 2.75 5.08 -14.48
C VAL A 80 2.84 4.28 -13.18
N HIS A 81 2.35 3.04 -13.15
CA HIS A 81 2.51 2.14 -12.01
C HIS A 81 3.99 1.98 -11.62
N LYS A 82 4.86 1.66 -12.57
CA LYS A 82 6.32 1.52 -12.34
C LYS A 82 6.96 2.80 -11.85
N PHE A 83 6.53 3.95 -12.36
CA PHE A 83 7.02 5.24 -11.88
C PHE A 83 6.63 5.47 -10.42
N ILE A 84 5.34 5.32 -10.06
CA ILE A 84 4.87 5.61 -8.70
C ILE A 84 5.49 4.64 -7.70
N ILE A 85 5.33 3.32 -7.90
CA ILE A 85 5.84 2.37 -6.92
C ILE A 85 7.37 2.32 -6.89
N GLY A 86 8.03 2.47 -8.05
CA GLY A 86 9.47 2.42 -8.17
C GLY A 86 10.16 3.67 -7.64
N HIS A 87 9.80 4.85 -8.17
CA HIS A 87 10.50 6.10 -7.86
C HIS A 87 9.94 6.80 -6.61
N LEU A 88 8.62 6.79 -6.41
CA LEU A 88 8.03 7.50 -5.27
C LEU A 88 7.96 6.63 -4.01
N LYS A 89 7.71 5.33 -4.14
CA LYS A 89 7.60 4.42 -2.99
C LYS A 89 8.84 3.56 -2.73
N GLY A 90 9.74 3.41 -3.70
CA GLY A 90 10.96 2.62 -3.56
C GLY A 90 10.77 1.10 -3.63
N ALA A 91 9.70 0.60 -4.27
CA ALA A 91 9.40 -0.82 -4.39
C ALA A 91 9.18 -1.28 -5.85
N SER A 92 9.30 -2.58 -6.10
CA SER A 92 9.17 -3.14 -7.46
C SER A 92 7.71 -3.37 -7.84
N ALA A 93 7.29 -2.82 -8.98
CA ALA A 93 5.97 -3.07 -9.57
C ALA A 93 5.72 -4.56 -9.87
N ASN A 94 6.77 -5.29 -10.27
CA ASN A 94 6.64 -6.72 -10.55
C ASN A 94 6.45 -7.53 -9.27
N TRP A 95 7.17 -7.16 -8.20
CA TRP A 95 6.98 -7.77 -6.88
C TRP A 95 5.56 -7.53 -6.36
N TRP A 96 5.08 -6.28 -6.46
CA TRP A 96 3.74 -5.92 -6.03
C TRP A 96 2.68 -6.70 -6.84
N ASN A 97 2.75 -6.69 -8.18
CA ASN A 97 1.83 -7.47 -9.01
C ASN A 97 1.85 -8.96 -8.67
N HIS A 98 3.03 -9.56 -8.49
CA HIS A 98 3.13 -10.99 -8.15
C HIS A 98 2.40 -11.33 -6.85
N ARG A 99 2.65 -10.55 -5.80
CA ARG A 99 2.00 -10.70 -4.48
C ARG A 99 0.49 -10.44 -4.57
N HIS A 100 0.12 -9.32 -5.18
CA HIS A 100 -1.25 -8.85 -5.25
C HIS A 100 -2.15 -9.77 -6.09
N PHE A 101 -1.64 -10.35 -7.18
CA PHE A 101 -2.36 -11.35 -7.94
C PHE A 101 -2.60 -12.64 -7.14
N GLN A 102 -1.65 -13.06 -6.31
CA GLN A 102 -1.85 -14.22 -5.42
C GLN A 102 -2.93 -13.94 -4.37
N HIS A 103 -2.90 -12.74 -3.77
CA HIS A 103 -3.93 -12.28 -2.85
C HIS A 103 -5.32 -12.34 -3.49
N HIS A 104 -5.50 -11.72 -4.66
CA HIS A 104 -6.80 -11.71 -5.35
C HIS A 104 -7.25 -13.09 -5.87
N ALA A 105 -6.33 -14.01 -6.14
CA ALA A 105 -6.68 -15.35 -6.59
C ALA A 105 -7.31 -16.21 -5.47
N LYS A 106 -6.81 -16.09 -4.23
CA LYS A 106 -7.28 -16.87 -3.06
C LYS A 106 -7.19 -16.06 -1.77
N PRO A 107 -7.97 -14.98 -1.62
CA PRO A 107 -7.82 -14.04 -0.51
C PRO A 107 -8.12 -14.69 0.84
N ASN A 108 -7.39 -14.30 1.87
CA ASN A 108 -7.53 -14.75 3.26
C ASN A 108 -7.38 -16.28 3.46
N ILE A 109 -6.73 -16.97 2.52
CA ILE A 109 -6.44 -18.40 2.65
C ILE A 109 -4.98 -18.59 3.06
N PHE A 110 -4.77 -19.12 4.26
CA PHE A 110 -3.43 -19.45 4.76
C PHE A 110 -2.62 -20.27 3.75
N SER A 111 -1.33 -19.95 3.64
CA SER A 111 -0.38 -20.55 2.69
C SER A 111 -0.66 -20.30 1.21
N LYS A 112 -1.73 -19.58 0.85
CA LYS A 112 -2.08 -19.23 -0.53
C LYS A 112 -2.09 -17.73 -0.75
N ASP A 113 -2.67 -16.99 0.19
CA ASP A 113 -2.61 -15.54 0.24
C ASP A 113 -1.33 -15.11 0.99
N PRO A 114 -0.41 -14.42 0.31
CA PRO A 114 0.83 -14.02 0.93
C PRO A 114 0.63 -12.84 1.92
N ASP A 115 -0.51 -12.15 1.92
CA ASP A 115 -0.80 -10.99 2.77
C ASP A 115 -1.25 -11.38 4.18
N VAL A 116 -1.71 -12.62 4.37
CA VAL A 116 -1.96 -13.21 5.70
C VAL A 116 -0.79 -14.07 6.19
N ASN A 117 0.32 -14.10 5.46
CA ASN A 117 1.53 -14.82 5.84
C ASN A 117 2.48 -13.92 6.65
N MET A 118 2.12 -13.68 7.91
CA MET A 118 2.73 -12.64 8.76
C MET A 118 4.07 -13.04 9.41
N LEU A 119 4.93 -13.85 8.77
CA LEU A 119 6.28 -14.21 9.26
C LEU A 119 6.35 -14.54 10.77
N HIS A 120 5.37 -15.27 11.30
CA HIS A 120 5.23 -15.62 12.72
C HIS A 120 5.02 -14.44 13.69
N VAL A 121 4.84 -13.21 13.20
CA VAL A 121 4.56 -12.03 14.02
C VAL A 121 3.15 -12.09 14.63
N PHE A 122 2.18 -12.54 13.84
CA PHE A 122 0.80 -12.70 14.27
C PHE A 122 0.31 -14.12 14.06
N VAL A 123 -0.65 -14.51 14.90
CA VAL A 123 -1.47 -15.70 14.69
C VAL A 123 -2.88 -15.26 14.33
N LEU A 124 -3.33 -15.61 13.13
CA LEU A 124 -4.56 -15.10 12.55
C LEU A 124 -5.65 -16.19 12.50
N GLY A 125 -6.91 -15.76 12.51
CA GLY A 125 -8.08 -16.65 12.43
C GLY A 125 -8.20 -17.61 13.61
N GLU A 126 -9.06 -18.62 13.47
CA GLU A 126 -9.39 -19.53 14.58
C GLU A 126 -8.40 -20.68 14.74
N ARG A 127 -7.72 -21.09 13.66
CA ARG A 127 -6.88 -22.30 13.65
C ARG A 127 -5.46 -22.05 14.10
N GLN A 128 -4.81 -20.99 13.60
CA GLN A 128 -3.39 -20.72 13.85
C GLN A 128 -3.07 -20.52 15.35
N PRO A 129 -3.86 -19.75 16.14
CA PRO A 129 -3.58 -19.57 17.57
C PRO A 129 -3.67 -20.89 18.35
N VAL A 130 -4.66 -21.73 18.05
CA VAL A 130 -4.84 -23.05 18.69
C VAL A 130 -3.69 -23.99 18.35
N GLU A 131 -3.27 -24.04 17.09
CA GLU A 131 -2.13 -24.86 16.68
C GLU A 131 -0.83 -24.44 17.36
N TYR A 132 -0.55 -23.13 17.40
CA TYR A 132 0.66 -22.59 18.04
C TYR A 132 0.65 -22.87 19.55
N GLY A 133 -0.51 -22.71 20.20
CA GLY A 133 -0.69 -23.07 21.61
C GLY A 133 -0.45 -24.57 21.87
N LYS A 134 -1.07 -25.47 21.09
CA LYS A 134 -0.90 -26.92 21.22
C LYS A 134 0.55 -27.37 20.97
N LYS A 135 1.19 -26.83 19.93
CA LYS A 135 2.59 -27.12 19.57
C LYS A 135 3.60 -26.38 20.46
N LYS A 136 3.13 -25.50 21.36
CA LYS A 136 3.96 -24.62 22.21
C LYS A 136 4.98 -23.78 21.41
N LEU A 137 4.60 -23.34 20.20
CA LEU A 137 5.41 -22.44 19.37
C LEU A 137 5.34 -21.01 19.92
N LYS A 138 6.49 -20.41 20.24
CA LYS A 138 6.57 -19.11 20.95
C LYS A 138 7.59 -18.18 20.30
N TYR A 139 7.31 -17.68 19.10
CA TYR A 139 8.14 -16.64 18.47
C TYR A 139 7.87 -15.26 19.08
N LEU A 140 6.61 -14.96 19.42
CA LEU A 140 6.18 -13.71 20.05
C LEU A 140 5.15 -13.99 21.17
N PRO A 141 4.90 -13.02 22.07
CA PRO A 141 3.86 -13.13 23.09
C PRO A 141 2.46 -12.98 22.47
N TYR A 142 1.98 -14.03 21.78
CA TYR A 142 0.74 -13.99 21.00
C TYR A 142 -0.51 -13.65 21.82
N ASN A 143 -0.51 -13.89 23.13
CA ASN A 143 -1.59 -13.48 24.03
C ASN A 143 -1.68 -11.95 24.20
N HIS A 144 -0.59 -11.22 23.94
CA HIS A 144 -0.53 -9.76 23.93
C HIS A 144 -0.53 -9.17 22.50
N GLN A 145 -0.85 -9.97 21.47
CA GLN A 145 -0.82 -9.47 20.08
C GLN A 145 -1.72 -8.26 19.84
N HIS A 146 -2.81 -8.14 20.59
CA HIS A 146 -3.70 -6.98 20.53
C HIS A 146 -3.03 -5.67 21.00
N GLU A 147 -2.01 -5.75 21.84
CA GLU A 147 -1.29 -4.58 22.37
C GLU A 147 -0.27 -4.05 21.36
N TYR A 148 0.39 -4.95 20.61
CA TYR A 148 1.45 -4.56 19.66
C TYR A 148 1.01 -4.58 18.19
N PHE A 149 -0.20 -5.05 17.89
CA PHE A 149 -0.72 -5.08 16.50
C PHE A 149 -0.60 -3.73 15.81
N PHE A 150 -1.01 -2.64 16.47
CA PHE A 150 -0.97 -1.29 15.90
C PHE A 150 0.44 -0.75 15.61
N LEU A 151 1.49 -1.35 16.17
CA LEU A 151 2.87 -0.92 15.97
C LEU A 151 3.56 -1.64 14.81
N ILE A 152 3.04 -2.80 14.42
CA ILE A 152 3.70 -3.70 13.44
C ILE A 152 2.79 -4.00 12.24
N GLY A 153 1.47 -3.98 12.43
CA GLY A 153 0.45 -4.30 11.42
C GLY A 153 0.00 -3.11 10.60
#